data_AF-A0A9Q1QFV8-F1
#
_entry.id   AF-A0A9Q1QFV8-F1
#
_cell.length_a   1.000
_cell.length_b   1.000
_cell.length_c   1.000
_cell.angle_alpha   90.00
_cell.angle_beta   90.00
_cell.angle_gamma   90.00
#
_symmetry.space_group_name_H-M   'P 1'
#
loop_
_entity.id
_entity.type
_entity.pdbx_description
1 polymer ?
#
loop_
_entity_poly.entity_id
_entity_poly.type
_entity_poly.pdbx_seq_one_letter_code
_entity_poly.pdbx_strand_id
1 'polypeptide(L)'
;MSTPNLIAIRDGESNGGFYSPAKEKAAIRDRSPFPFNHRFPFLQRLRQLNIKLKLLFFIFCAFFGAVFFTSKIDHLMGWNLHSLSSVFSPSRGGYTVLINTWKRNSLLKKSVAHYAACRGADAIHVVWSENDPPSDSLKAYLNTIVMSKSKAAHEPNFKFDINKEDNLNNRFKPIQDLRTDAIFSVDDDVIVPCDSLDFAFTVWKTAPSTMVGFVPRMHWLGEKKNGRMYYEYGGWWSVWWMGTYSMVLSKAAFFHQKYLDQYTNDMPASIHDYVARERNCEDIAMSLLVANATGAPPIWVKGKIYEIGSSGISSLKGHSTKRHKCLNDFASLYGSLPLVSTNVKAVDARNEWFW
;
A
#
# COMPACT_ATOMS: atom_id res chain seq x y z
N MET A 1 5.14 -43.67 -50.91
CA MET A 1 4.56 -44.77 -50.11
C MET A 1 3.91 -44.15 -48.88
N SER A 2 2.61 -44.31 -48.60
CA SER A 2 1.53 -44.94 -49.36
C SER A 2 0.16 -44.38 -48.95
N THR A 3 -0.77 -44.30 -49.91
CA THR A 3 -2.25 -44.26 -49.73
C THR A 3 -2.77 -45.62 -49.20
N PRO A 4 -4.05 -45.83 -48.79
CA PRO A 4 -5.33 -45.17 -49.17
C PRO A 4 -6.14 -44.66 -47.94
N ASN A 5 -7.48 -44.43 -47.88
CA ASN A 5 -8.61 -44.76 -48.78
C ASN A 5 -9.83 -43.80 -48.62
N LEU A 6 -10.91 -44.05 -49.38
CA LEU A 6 -12.22 -43.36 -49.37
C LEU A 6 -13.21 -43.88 -48.29
N ILE A 7 -14.26 -43.09 -47.99
CA ILE A 7 -15.70 -43.40 -48.25
C ILE A 7 -16.58 -42.18 -47.88
N ALA A 8 -17.77 -42.06 -48.50
CA ALA A 8 -18.76 -40.97 -48.35
C ALA A 8 -20.19 -41.51 -48.08
N ILE A 9 -21.25 -40.67 -48.21
CA ILE A 9 -22.72 -41.02 -48.26
C ILE A 9 -23.39 -41.08 -46.84
N ARG A 10 -24.61 -40.58 -46.52
CA ARG A 10 -25.78 -40.00 -47.26
C ARG A 10 -26.66 -39.04 -46.41
N ASP A 11 -27.64 -38.42 -47.07
CA ASP A 11 -28.79 -37.63 -46.56
C ASP A 11 -29.84 -38.41 -45.73
N GLY A 12 -30.76 -37.66 -45.09
CA GLY A 12 -31.95 -38.19 -44.44
C GLY A 12 -32.95 -37.11 -43.96
N GLU A 13 -33.80 -36.61 -44.86
CA GLU A 13 -34.91 -35.70 -44.56
C GLU A 13 -36.17 -36.51 -44.18
N SER A 14 -36.96 -36.07 -43.18
CA SER A 14 -38.33 -36.58 -43.01
C SER A 14 -39.28 -35.54 -42.39
N ASN A 15 -40.43 -35.41 -43.04
CA ASN A 15 -41.54 -34.51 -42.69
C ASN A 15 -42.63 -35.33 -41.97
N GLY A 16 -43.43 -34.71 -41.09
CA GLY A 16 -44.54 -35.41 -40.45
C GLY A 16 -45.37 -34.57 -39.48
N GLY A 17 -46.52 -34.08 -39.94
CA GLY A 17 -47.52 -33.41 -39.09
C GLY A 17 -48.90 -34.07 -39.18
N PHE A 18 -49.74 -33.81 -38.18
CA PHE A 18 -51.19 -34.04 -38.17
C PHE A 18 -51.85 -32.87 -37.41
N TYR A 19 -52.69 -32.02 -38.02
CA TYR A 19 -54.13 -32.18 -38.35
C TYR A 19 -55.05 -31.96 -37.12
N SER A 20 -55.60 -30.74 -36.90
CA SER A 20 -56.95 -30.25 -37.34
C SER A 20 -58.04 -30.47 -36.24
N PRO A 21 -59.31 -30.00 -36.31
CA PRO A 21 -59.96 -28.98 -37.17
C PRO A 21 -60.89 -27.96 -36.44
N ALA A 22 -60.62 -26.65 -36.53
CA ALA A 22 -61.63 -25.56 -36.44
C ALA A 22 -60.94 -24.21 -36.77
N LYS A 23 -61.27 -23.43 -37.81
CA LYS A 23 -62.36 -23.50 -38.80
C LYS A 23 -63.79 -23.50 -38.23
N GLU A 24 -64.00 -22.66 -37.23
CA GLU A 24 -65.29 -22.00 -37.07
C GLU A 24 -65.08 -20.55 -36.57
N LYS A 25 -66.01 -19.64 -36.91
CA LYS A 25 -66.03 -18.22 -36.50
C LYS A 25 -65.05 -17.26 -37.16
N ALA A 26 -64.67 -17.54 -38.41
CA ALA A 26 -64.48 -16.50 -39.42
C ALA A 26 -65.73 -16.38 -40.32
N ALA A 27 -66.91 -16.14 -39.72
CA ALA A 27 -68.17 -15.81 -40.41
C ALA A 27 -69.32 -15.55 -39.41
N ILE A 28 -69.32 -14.42 -38.67
CA ILE A 28 -70.57 -13.86 -38.15
C ILE A 28 -70.66 -12.37 -38.49
N ARG A 29 -71.51 -12.10 -39.49
CA ARG A 29 -72.18 -10.83 -39.81
C ARG A 29 -71.32 -9.62 -40.17
N ASP A 30 -71.22 -9.45 -41.50
CA ASP A 30 -71.54 -8.17 -42.12
C ASP A 30 -72.77 -7.49 -41.48
N ARG A 31 -72.63 -6.19 -41.19
CA ARG A 31 -73.70 -5.21 -41.46
C ARG A 31 -73.07 -3.85 -41.76
N SER A 32 -73.37 -3.36 -42.97
CA SER A 32 -73.01 -2.06 -43.54
C SER A 32 -73.86 -0.92 -42.92
N PRO A 33 -73.74 0.38 -43.33
CA PRO A 33 -72.86 1.00 -44.34
C PRO A 33 -72.19 2.34 -43.91
N PHE A 34 -71.52 2.98 -44.89
CA PHE A 34 -71.08 4.40 -45.01
C PHE A 34 -69.72 4.85 -44.43
N PRO A 35 -69.01 5.79 -45.11
CA PRO A 35 -67.61 6.12 -44.85
C PRO A 35 -67.43 7.43 -44.06
N PHE A 36 -66.35 7.52 -43.28
CA PHE A 36 -65.80 8.80 -42.86
C PHE A 36 -64.27 8.80 -42.90
N ASN A 37 -63.73 9.28 -44.03
CA ASN A 37 -62.31 9.59 -44.19
C ASN A 37 -62.11 11.09 -43.94
N HIS A 38 -61.99 11.50 -42.68
CA HIS A 38 -61.57 12.86 -42.32
C HIS A 38 -60.24 12.87 -41.58
N ARG A 39 -59.21 13.31 -42.30
CA ARG A 39 -57.95 13.82 -41.73
C ARG A 39 -58.26 14.87 -40.65
N PHE A 40 -57.66 14.73 -39.47
CA PHE A 40 -57.35 15.87 -38.62
C PHE A 40 -55.85 15.91 -38.29
N PRO A 41 -55.22 17.09 -38.19
CA PRO A 41 -53.83 17.23 -38.63
C PRO A 41 -52.88 17.56 -37.48
N PHE A 42 -52.13 16.56 -36.99
CA PHE A 42 -51.05 16.80 -36.02
C PHE A 42 -49.63 16.46 -36.51
N LEU A 43 -49.50 15.87 -37.71
CA LEU A 43 -48.20 15.52 -38.32
C LEU A 43 -47.70 16.53 -39.38
N GLN A 44 -48.22 17.76 -39.40
CA GLN A 44 -47.80 18.81 -40.34
C GLN A 44 -47.21 20.07 -39.67
N ARG A 45 -46.81 20.02 -38.39
CA ARG A 45 -46.15 21.15 -37.68
C ARG A 45 -44.70 20.90 -37.18
N LEU A 46 -44.01 19.90 -37.73
CA LEU A 46 -42.56 19.65 -37.46
C LEU A 46 -41.65 19.74 -38.71
N ARG A 47 -42.16 20.32 -39.81
CA ARG A 47 -41.41 20.58 -41.05
C ARG A 47 -40.72 21.95 -41.12
N GLN A 48 -40.88 22.82 -40.12
CA GLN A 48 -40.15 24.08 -39.97
C GLN A 48 -39.57 24.26 -38.56
N LEU A 49 -38.73 23.32 -38.12
CA LEU A 49 -37.79 23.56 -37.01
C LEU A 49 -36.37 23.50 -37.55
N ASN A 50 -35.61 24.57 -37.28
CA ASN A 50 -34.24 24.75 -37.75
C ASN A 50 -33.34 23.58 -37.29
N ILE A 51 -32.45 23.10 -38.16
CA ILE A 51 -31.68 21.85 -37.96
C ILE A 51 -30.87 21.90 -36.65
N LYS A 52 -30.35 23.08 -36.28
CA LYS A 52 -29.66 23.32 -35.01
C LYS A 52 -30.51 22.97 -33.77
N LEU A 53 -31.82 23.23 -33.79
CA LEU A 53 -32.70 22.97 -32.65
C LEU A 53 -33.05 21.48 -32.52
N LYS A 54 -33.12 20.75 -33.64
CA LYS A 54 -33.24 19.28 -33.63
C LYS A 54 -31.97 18.63 -33.08
N LEU A 55 -30.79 19.13 -33.47
CA LEU A 55 -29.51 18.66 -32.95
C LEU A 55 -29.39 18.92 -31.44
N LEU A 56 -29.77 20.12 -30.97
CA LEU A 56 -29.78 20.45 -29.54
C LEU A 56 -30.67 19.50 -28.73
N PHE A 57 -31.87 19.19 -29.26
CA PHE A 57 -32.79 18.24 -28.61
C PHE A 57 -32.20 16.83 -28.52
N PHE A 58 -31.54 16.34 -29.57
CA PHE A 58 -30.86 15.03 -29.53
C PHE A 58 -29.68 15.01 -28.55
N ILE A 59 -28.87 16.08 -28.48
CA ILE A 59 -27.78 16.20 -27.49
C ILE A 59 -28.36 16.23 -26.06
N PHE A 60 -29.45 16.97 -25.83
CA PHE A 60 -30.10 17.06 -24.53
C PHE A 60 -30.70 15.71 -24.09
N CYS A 61 -31.33 14.97 -25.02
CA CYS A 61 -31.83 13.63 -24.77
C CYS A 61 -30.71 12.62 -24.50
N ALA A 62 -29.59 12.69 -25.21
CA ALA A 62 -28.42 11.86 -24.95
C ALA A 62 -27.79 12.15 -23.58
N PHE A 63 -27.71 13.42 -23.19
CA PHE A 63 -27.23 13.85 -21.87
C PHE A 63 -28.14 13.36 -20.74
N PHE A 64 -29.46 13.54 -20.87
CA PHE A 64 -30.42 13.01 -19.90
C PHE A 64 -30.43 11.47 -19.84
N GLY A 65 -30.27 10.80 -20.98
CA GLY A 65 -30.11 9.34 -21.03
C GLY A 65 -28.89 8.87 -20.25
N ALA A 66 -27.73 9.54 -20.42
CA ALA A 66 -26.52 9.23 -19.67
C ALA A 66 -26.71 9.41 -18.14
N VAL A 67 -27.35 10.51 -17.71
CA VAL A 67 -27.62 10.80 -16.29
C VAL A 67 -28.63 9.81 -15.67
N PHE A 68 -29.62 9.34 -16.44
CA PHE A 68 -30.54 8.29 -15.98
C PHE A 68 -29.89 6.90 -15.93
N PHE A 69 -28.88 6.63 -16.75
CA PHE A 69 -28.13 5.38 -16.69
C PHE A 69 -27.13 5.35 -15.52
N THR A 70 -26.39 6.43 -15.26
CA THR A 70 -25.45 6.46 -14.12
C THR A 70 -26.17 6.29 -12.78
N SER A 71 -27.28 7.01 -12.57
CA SER A 71 -28.09 6.93 -11.33
C SER A 71 -28.79 5.59 -11.08
N LYS A 72 -28.84 4.68 -12.05
CA LYS A 72 -29.43 3.33 -11.93
C LYS A 72 -28.39 2.22 -11.74
N ILE A 73 -27.13 2.45 -12.11
CA ILE A 73 -26.05 1.45 -11.98
C ILE A 73 -25.66 1.23 -10.51
N ASP A 74 -25.61 2.29 -9.72
CA ASP A 74 -25.29 2.23 -8.27
C ASP A 74 -26.19 1.24 -7.52
N HIS A 75 -27.46 1.16 -7.90
CA HIS A 75 -28.46 0.30 -7.27
C HIS A 75 -28.48 -1.13 -7.82
N LEU A 76 -27.89 -1.38 -9.00
CA LEU A 76 -27.82 -2.70 -9.63
C LEU A 76 -26.57 -3.48 -9.21
N MET A 77 -25.46 -2.80 -8.95
CA MET A 77 -24.18 -3.44 -8.57
C MET A 77 -24.09 -3.86 -7.09
N GLY A 78 -25.16 -3.70 -6.31
CA GLY A 78 -25.22 -4.25 -4.95
C GLY A 78 -24.22 -3.68 -3.95
N TRP A 79 -23.68 -2.48 -4.21
CA TRP A 79 -22.80 -1.76 -3.30
C TRP A 79 -23.59 -1.21 -2.09
N ASN A 80 -24.09 -2.13 -1.26
CA ASN A 80 -24.35 -1.82 0.14
C ASN A 80 -23.02 -1.45 0.77
N LEU A 81 -22.73 -0.15 0.82
CA LEU A 81 -21.63 0.41 1.59
C LEU A 81 -21.99 0.28 3.08
N HIS A 82 -21.99 -0.95 3.58
CA HIS A 82 -22.04 -1.23 5.00
C HIS A 82 -20.88 -0.48 5.65
N SER A 83 -21.24 0.45 6.54
CA SER A 83 -20.27 1.13 7.38
C SER A 83 -19.36 0.08 8.03
N LEU A 84 -18.06 0.15 7.73
CA LEU A 84 -17.05 -0.83 8.10
C LEU A 84 -17.08 -1.04 9.62
N SER A 85 -17.76 -2.11 10.03
CA SER A 85 -18.08 -2.36 11.43
C SER A 85 -16.86 -2.94 12.13
N SER A 86 -16.14 -2.05 12.83
CA SER A 86 -15.29 -2.33 13.99
C SER A 86 -14.40 -3.60 13.93
N VAL A 87 -13.60 -3.76 12.89
CA VAL A 87 -12.37 -4.58 12.99
C VAL A 87 -11.24 -3.63 13.39
N PHE A 88 -10.94 -3.58 14.69
CA PHE A 88 -9.88 -2.79 15.33
C PHE A 88 -9.69 -1.37 14.74
N SER A 89 -10.51 -0.41 15.18
CA SER A 89 -10.15 0.99 14.99
C SER A 89 -8.91 1.28 15.84
N PRO A 90 -7.76 1.67 15.26
CA PRO A 90 -6.63 2.18 16.04
C PRO A 90 -7.11 3.41 16.83
N SER A 91 -6.52 3.66 18.00
CA SER A 91 -6.87 4.88 18.72
C SER A 91 -6.38 6.10 17.94
N ARG A 92 -7.32 6.82 17.32
CA ARG A 92 -7.12 8.08 16.56
C ARG A 92 -6.30 7.89 15.28
N GLY A 93 -6.98 8.03 14.14
CA GLY A 93 -6.59 7.43 12.85
C GLY A 93 -5.41 8.01 12.07
N GLY A 94 -4.29 8.30 12.73
CA GLY A 94 -3.02 8.70 12.12
C GLY A 94 -1.84 7.85 12.58
N TYR A 95 -0.62 8.31 12.26
CA TYR A 95 0.65 7.71 12.64
C TYR A 95 1.68 8.79 13.02
N THR A 96 2.66 8.41 13.82
CA THR A 96 3.85 9.24 14.11
C THR A 96 4.94 8.93 13.10
N VAL A 97 5.52 9.96 12.48
CA VAL A 97 6.70 9.81 11.62
C VAL A 97 7.97 9.97 12.46
N LEU A 98 8.84 8.98 12.44
CA LEU A 98 10.08 8.94 13.21
C LEU A 98 11.29 9.00 12.28
N ILE A 99 11.88 10.19 12.15
CA ILE A 99 12.96 10.50 11.20
C ILE A 99 14.30 10.37 11.91
N ASN A 100 15.15 9.44 11.47
CA ASN A 100 16.53 9.33 11.95
C ASN A 100 17.47 10.22 11.12
N THR A 101 18.24 11.11 11.77
CA THR A 101 19.08 12.12 11.11
C THR A 101 20.50 12.20 11.68
N TRP A 102 21.48 12.47 10.82
CA TRP A 102 22.87 12.78 11.24
C TRP A 102 23.60 13.64 10.20
N LYS A 103 23.99 14.86 10.58
CA LYS A 103 24.79 15.84 9.82
C LYS A 103 24.24 16.18 8.42
N ARG A 104 22.91 16.11 8.27
CA ARG A 104 22.18 16.19 6.99
C ARG A 104 21.02 17.18 7.03
N ASN A 105 21.22 18.30 7.73
CA ASN A 105 20.20 19.35 7.94
C ASN A 105 19.46 19.81 6.66
N SER A 106 20.09 19.77 5.49
CA SER A 106 19.43 20.10 4.21
C SER A 106 18.47 19.01 3.69
N LEU A 107 18.74 17.73 3.98
CA LEU A 107 17.86 16.60 3.67
C LEU A 107 16.74 16.50 4.72
N LEU A 108 17.08 16.61 6.01
CA LEU A 108 16.11 16.68 7.11
C LEU A 108 15.02 17.72 6.85
N LYS A 109 15.40 18.93 6.41
CA LYS A 109 14.45 20.00 6.02
C LYS A 109 13.49 19.58 4.91
N LYS A 110 13.95 18.85 3.90
CA LYS A 110 13.09 18.34 2.81
C LYS A 110 12.17 17.23 3.33
N SER A 111 12.69 16.31 4.11
CA SER A 111 11.96 15.15 4.64
C SER A 111 10.87 15.56 5.63
N VAL A 112 11.16 16.44 6.60
CA VAL A 112 10.15 17.02 7.50
C VAL A 112 9.09 17.80 6.71
N ALA A 113 9.49 18.62 5.72
CA ALA A 113 8.55 19.37 4.90
C ALA A 113 7.63 18.49 4.04
N HIS A 114 8.12 17.34 3.60
CA HIS A 114 7.33 16.34 2.88
C HIS A 114 6.34 15.64 3.82
N TYR A 115 6.84 15.02 4.90
CA TYR A 115 6.01 14.22 5.79
C TYR A 115 4.96 15.05 6.55
N ALA A 116 5.25 16.32 6.87
CA ALA A 116 4.25 17.24 7.42
C ALA A 116 3.07 17.50 6.48
N ALA A 117 3.24 17.34 5.16
CA ALA A 117 2.16 17.53 4.19
C ALA A 117 1.31 16.26 3.95
N CYS A 118 1.67 15.11 4.55
CA CYS A 118 0.90 13.87 4.46
C CYS A 118 -0.27 13.88 5.46
N ARG A 119 -1.45 13.41 5.04
CA ARG A 119 -2.69 13.54 5.81
C ARG A 119 -2.71 12.67 7.07
N GLY A 120 -2.09 11.50 7.03
CA GLY A 120 -2.04 10.58 8.17
C GLY A 120 -0.97 10.92 9.23
N ALA A 121 -0.09 11.88 8.99
CA ALA A 121 0.96 12.24 9.95
C ALA A 121 0.38 13.09 11.11
N ASP A 122 0.20 12.46 12.28
CA ASP A 122 -0.31 13.11 13.50
C ASP A 122 0.81 13.80 14.31
N ALA A 123 2.02 13.22 14.24
CA ALA A 123 3.21 13.68 14.93
C ALA A 123 4.46 13.45 14.06
N ILE A 124 5.50 14.25 14.28
CA ILE A 124 6.81 14.10 13.65
C ILE A 124 7.88 14.20 14.74
N HIS A 125 8.62 13.12 14.90
CA HIS A 125 9.74 13.01 15.83
C HIS A 125 11.05 12.93 15.06
N VAL A 126 12.00 13.78 15.41
CA VAL A 126 13.34 13.83 14.81
C VAL A 126 14.35 13.27 15.81
N VAL A 127 14.86 12.08 15.52
CA VAL A 127 15.87 11.42 16.35
C VAL A 127 17.21 12.10 16.11
N TRP A 128 17.63 12.93 17.06
CA TRP A 128 18.84 13.70 16.96
C TRP A 128 20.00 12.98 17.66
N SER A 129 20.99 12.55 16.88
CA SER A 129 22.16 11.79 17.36
C SER A 129 23.50 12.50 17.08
N GLU A 130 23.48 13.83 16.99
CA GLU A 130 24.69 14.66 16.90
C GLU A 130 25.06 15.19 18.29
N ASN A 131 26.36 15.32 18.57
CA ASN A 131 26.87 15.78 19.87
C ASN A 131 26.37 17.19 20.24
N ASP A 132 26.32 18.09 19.26
CA ASP A 132 25.78 19.43 19.42
C ASP A 132 24.25 19.41 19.28
N PRO A 133 23.49 20.15 20.11
CA PRO A 133 22.05 20.24 19.95
C PRO A 133 21.68 20.92 18.62
N PRO A 134 20.48 20.64 18.06
CA PRO A 134 20.05 21.30 16.83
C PRO A 134 19.98 22.82 17.04
N SER A 135 20.50 23.59 16.08
CA SER A 135 20.55 25.05 16.20
C SER A 135 19.14 25.64 16.32
N ASP A 136 18.99 26.75 17.05
CA ASP A 136 17.67 27.36 17.22
C ASP A 136 17.06 27.85 15.91
N SER A 137 17.91 28.25 14.96
CA SER A 137 17.52 28.53 13.57
C SER A 137 16.97 27.30 12.82
N LEU A 138 17.49 26.09 13.09
CA LEU A 138 16.96 24.85 12.55
C LEU A 138 15.64 24.47 13.23
N LYS A 139 15.56 24.55 14.57
CA LYS A 139 14.34 24.31 15.34
C LYS A 139 13.20 25.23 14.87
N ALA A 140 13.43 26.54 14.80
CA ALA A 140 12.43 27.53 14.40
C ALA A 140 11.95 27.32 12.95
N TYR A 141 12.87 27.00 12.04
CA TYR A 141 12.55 26.70 10.64
C TYR A 141 11.66 25.45 10.51
N LEU A 142 12.02 24.36 11.20
CA LEU A 142 11.25 23.11 11.11
C LEU A 142 9.89 23.23 11.81
N ASN A 143 9.80 23.88 12.97
CA ASN A 143 8.52 24.18 13.61
C ASN A 143 7.58 24.95 12.67
N THR A 144 8.07 26.05 12.07
CA THR A 144 7.31 26.85 11.09
C THR A 144 6.83 26.01 9.91
N ILE A 145 7.68 25.10 9.40
CA ILE A 145 7.30 24.20 8.31
C ILE A 145 6.24 23.18 8.71
N VAL A 146 6.37 22.54 9.88
CA VAL A 146 5.37 21.55 10.32
C VAL A 146 4.02 22.22 10.54
N MET A 147 4.00 23.37 11.21
CA MET A 147 2.76 24.13 11.45
C MET A 147 2.10 24.63 10.15
N SER A 148 2.89 25.09 9.17
CA SER A 148 2.35 25.59 7.89
C SER A 148 1.96 24.52 6.88
N LYS A 149 2.44 23.27 7.02
CA LYS A 149 2.15 22.16 6.10
C LYS A 149 1.20 21.10 6.65
N SER A 150 1.06 21.01 7.97
CA SER A 150 0.21 20.02 8.63
C SER A 150 -1.21 20.03 8.07
N LYS A 151 -1.73 18.82 7.84
CA LYS A 151 -3.13 18.55 7.53
C LYS A 151 -3.81 17.71 8.60
N ALA A 152 -3.17 17.58 9.77
CA ALA A 152 -3.73 16.89 10.92
C ALA A 152 -4.97 17.63 11.46
N ALA A 153 -5.88 16.89 12.09
CA ALA A 153 -7.10 17.47 12.66
C ALA A 153 -6.85 18.26 13.97
N HIS A 154 -5.66 18.11 14.56
CA HIS A 154 -5.20 18.79 15.76
C HIS A 154 -3.84 19.42 15.50
N GLU A 155 -3.36 20.23 16.44
CA GLU A 155 -1.99 20.74 16.42
C GLU A 155 -0.98 19.57 16.26
N PRO A 156 -0.07 19.66 15.26
CA PRO A 156 0.89 18.60 14.98
C PRO A 156 1.95 18.55 16.08
N ASN A 157 2.14 17.37 16.67
CA ASN A 157 3.17 17.18 17.69
C ASN A 157 4.54 17.05 16.99
N PHE A 158 5.35 18.10 17.02
CA PHE A 158 6.72 18.11 16.49
C PHE A 158 7.75 18.19 17.62
N LYS A 159 8.63 17.19 17.72
CA LYS A 159 9.66 17.12 18.75
C LYS A 159 11.01 16.66 18.18
N PHE A 160 12.08 17.10 18.84
CA PHE A 160 13.42 16.53 18.68
C PHE A 160 13.70 15.59 19.85
N ASP A 161 14.00 14.34 19.56
CA ASP A 161 14.44 13.36 20.55
C ASP A 161 15.97 13.45 20.63
N ILE A 162 16.48 14.29 21.54
CA ILE A 162 17.91 14.61 21.65
C ILE A 162 18.65 13.51 22.40
N ASN A 163 19.66 12.93 21.76
CA ASN A 163 20.51 11.89 22.33
C ASN A 163 21.93 12.42 22.57
N LYS A 164 22.55 11.98 23.68
CA LYS A 164 23.91 12.39 24.09
C LYS A 164 25.02 11.74 23.25
N GLU A 165 24.73 10.64 22.58
CA GLU A 165 25.70 9.78 21.90
C GLU A 165 25.26 9.48 20.47
N ASP A 166 26.21 9.41 19.56
CA ASP A 166 26.01 9.00 18.17
C ASP A 166 25.86 7.46 18.09
N ASN A 167 24.63 6.96 18.24
CA ASN A 167 24.31 5.54 18.32
C ASN A 167 23.05 5.20 17.52
N LEU A 168 23.11 4.22 16.61
CA LEU A 168 21.96 3.83 15.77
C LEU A 168 20.77 3.30 16.58
N ASN A 169 21.00 2.75 17.78
CA ASN A 169 19.92 2.31 18.68
C ASN A 169 19.01 3.47 19.14
N ASN A 170 19.48 4.73 19.07
CA ASN A 170 18.70 5.91 19.47
C ASN A 170 17.35 6.00 18.76
N ARG A 171 17.25 5.52 17.51
CA ARG A 171 16.01 5.58 16.71
C ARG A 171 14.88 4.70 17.24
N PHE A 172 15.15 3.87 18.25
CA PHE A 172 14.19 2.93 18.82
C PHE A 172 13.94 3.16 20.32
N LYS A 173 14.42 4.27 20.90
CA LYS A 173 14.12 4.61 22.29
C LYS A 173 12.61 4.84 22.51
N PRO A 174 12.07 4.59 23.72
CA PRO A 174 10.66 4.82 24.00
C PRO A 174 10.36 6.32 23.91
N ILE A 175 9.25 6.67 23.26
CA ILE A 175 8.80 8.04 23.10
C ILE A 175 7.55 8.23 23.98
N GLN A 176 7.59 9.24 24.84
CA GLN A 176 6.47 9.58 25.73
C GLN A 176 5.38 10.39 25.00
N ASP A 177 4.15 10.28 25.48
CA ASP A 177 2.97 11.01 25.00
C ASP A 177 2.62 10.80 23.52
N LEU A 178 2.96 9.63 22.96
CA LEU A 178 2.52 9.23 21.62
C LEU A 178 0.98 9.08 21.57
N ARG A 179 0.34 9.78 20.64
CA ARG A 179 -1.11 9.72 20.40
C ARG A 179 -1.53 8.58 19.46
N THR A 180 -0.58 7.87 18.85
CA THR A 180 -0.80 6.91 17.76
C THR A 180 -0.07 5.60 18.00
N ASP A 181 -0.72 4.50 17.65
CA ASP A 181 -0.11 3.15 17.76
C ASP A 181 0.91 2.87 16.67
N ALA A 182 0.80 3.55 15.53
CA ALA A 182 1.65 3.36 14.36
C ALA A 182 2.84 4.32 14.36
N ILE A 183 4.05 3.77 14.28
CA ILE A 183 5.28 4.50 13.98
C ILE A 183 5.65 4.23 12.53
N PHE A 184 5.74 5.26 11.69
CA PHE A 184 6.45 5.20 10.43
C PHE A 184 7.91 5.62 10.64
N SER A 185 8.82 4.66 10.74
CA SER A 185 10.26 4.96 10.82
C SER A 185 10.84 5.14 9.42
N VAL A 186 11.68 6.17 9.29
CA VAL A 186 12.30 6.54 8.01
C VAL A 186 13.67 7.20 8.23
N ASP A 187 14.58 6.99 7.29
CA ASP A 187 15.87 7.68 7.28
C ASP A 187 15.72 9.09 6.64
N ASP A 188 16.52 10.06 7.08
CA ASP A 188 16.47 11.45 6.60
C ASP A 188 16.67 11.64 5.08
N ASP A 189 17.23 10.64 4.38
CA ASP A 189 17.46 10.62 2.94
C ASP A 189 16.40 9.86 2.13
N VAL A 190 15.30 9.39 2.73
CA VAL A 190 14.23 8.65 2.04
C VAL A 190 12.91 9.42 2.03
N ILE A 191 12.36 9.61 0.83
CA ILE A 191 11.01 10.14 0.60
C ILE A 191 10.09 9.03 0.07
N VAL A 192 9.04 8.72 0.83
CA VAL A 192 7.90 7.91 0.39
C VAL A 192 6.72 8.84 0.08
N PRO A 193 6.17 8.86 -1.15
CA PRO A 193 4.99 9.65 -1.50
C PRO A 193 3.80 9.42 -0.56
N CYS A 194 3.06 10.48 -0.20
CA CYS A 194 2.00 10.39 0.81
C CYS A 194 0.88 9.42 0.43
N ASP A 195 0.57 9.24 -0.86
CA ASP A 195 -0.41 8.26 -1.36
C ASP A 195 0.06 6.81 -1.13
N SER A 196 1.34 6.52 -1.42
CA SER A 196 1.98 5.25 -1.11
C SER A 196 2.04 4.99 0.40
N LEU A 197 2.23 6.06 1.19
CA LEU A 197 2.29 6.01 2.65
C LEU A 197 0.90 5.78 3.29
N ASP A 198 -0.14 6.45 2.79
CA ASP A 198 -1.54 6.26 3.19
C ASP A 198 -2.02 4.82 2.86
N PHE A 199 -1.59 4.26 1.72
CA PHE A 199 -1.82 2.86 1.39
C PHE A 199 -1.09 1.91 2.36
N ALA A 200 0.22 2.12 2.60
CA ALA A 200 0.99 1.29 3.53
C ALA A 200 0.44 1.36 4.97
N PHE A 201 -0.03 2.51 5.43
CA PHE A 201 -0.72 2.65 6.71
C PHE A 201 -2.04 1.86 6.73
N THR A 202 -2.78 1.84 5.62
CA THR A 202 -4.00 1.05 5.49
C THR A 202 -3.72 -0.45 5.54
N VAL A 203 -2.63 -0.91 4.93
CA VAL A 203 -2.14 -2.30 5.07
C VAL A 203 -1.73 -2.58 6.51
N TRP A 204 -0.96 -1.70 7.16
CA TRP A 204 -0.55 -1.86 8.56
C TRP A 204 -1.75 -2.00 9.52
N LYS A 205 -2.83 -1.22 9.33
CA LYS A 205 -4.05 -1.35 10.15
C LYS A 205 -4.71 -2.74 10.08
N THR A 206 -4.50 -3.52 9.02
CA THR A 206 -5.02 -4.90 8.92
C THR A 206 -4.14 -5.92 9.64
N ALA A 207 -2.89 -5.57 9.94
CA ALA A 207 -1.93 -6.43 10.61
C ALA A 207 -1.00 -5.61 11.54
N PRO A 208 -1.55 -4.93 12.58
CA PRO A 208 -0.82 -3.90 13.33
C PRO A 208 0.34 -4.45 14.18
N SER A 209 0.39 -5.76 14.39
CA SER A 209 1.48 -6.44 15.09
C SER A 209 2.75 -6.65 14.25
N THR A 210 2.69 -6.58 12.92
CA THR A 210 3.85 -6.85 12.03
C THR A 210 4.47 -5.58 11.45
N MET A 211 5.69 -5.69 10.92
CA MET A 211 6.33 -4.61 10.17
C MET A 211 5.78 -4.55 8.74
N VAL A 212 5.38 -3.36 8.30
CA VAL A 212 4.81 -3.14 6.96
C VAL A 212 5.57 -2.03 6.26
N GLY A 213 6.20 -2.28 5.11
CA GLY A 213 7.07 -1.27 4.50
C GLY A 213 7.64 -1.61 3.14
N PHE A 214 8.56 -0.76 2.68
CA PHE A 214 8.90 -0.65 1.25
C PHE A 214 10.22 -1.32 0.84
N VAL A 215 11.06 -1.68 1.81
CA VAL A 215 12.43 -2.17 1.57
C VAL A 215 12.58 -3.63 2.04
N PRO A 216 12.13 -4.61 1.24
CA PRO A 216 12.22 -6.02 1.60
C PRO A 216 13.66 -6.52 1.53
N ARG A 217 14.01 -7.43 2.43
CA ARG A 217 15.28 -8.17 2.48
C ARG A 217 15.00 -9.60 2.89
N MET A 218 15.88 -10.52 2.53
CA MET A 218 15.75 -11.93 2.89
C MET A 218 16.95 -12.42 3.68
N HIS A 219 16.80 -13.59 4.29
CA HIS A 219 17.92 -14.43 4.65
C HIS A 219 17.74 -15.81 3.98
N TRP A 220 18.82 -16.55 3.85
CA TRP A 220 18.78 -17.99 3.58
C TRP A 220 19.85 -18.71 4.39
N LEU A 221 19.73 -20.02 4.47
CA LEU A 221 20.74 -20.89 5.03
C LEU A 221 21.84 -21.13 3.98
N GLY A 222 23.06 -20.70 4.29
CA GLY A 222 24.27 -21.02 3.51
C GLY A 222 24.97 -22.28 4.02
N GLU A 223 26.17 -22.53 3.50
CA GLU A 223 27.00 -23.68 3.91
C GLU A 223 27.40 -23.61 5.39
N LYS A 224 27.38 -24.75 6.09
CA LYS A 224 27.83 -24.83 7.49
C LYS A 224 29.29 -24.40 7.63
N LYS A 225 29.57 -23.44 8.50
CA LYS A 225 30.93 -22.98 8.82
C LYS A 225 31.30 -23.41 10.23
N ASN A 226 32.42 -24.10 10.38
CA ASN A 226 32.93 -24.62 11.65
C ASN A 226 31.86 -25.42 12.45
N GLY A 227 31.10 -26.27 11.75
CA GLY A 227 30.02 -27.09 12.33
C GLY A 227 28.72 -26.34 12.67
N ARG A 228 28.69 -25.01 12.57
CA ARG A 228 27.50 -24.18 12.85
C ARG A 228 26.72 -23.86 11.58
N MET A 229 25.42 -23.66 11.71
CA MET A 229 24.59 -23.11 10.63
C MET A 229 25.08 -21.69 10.31
N TYR A 230 25.21 -21.36 9.04
CA TYR A 230 25.60 -20.02 8.59
C TYR A 230 24.45 -19.41 7.80
N TYR A 231 24.03 -18.20 8.16
CA TYR A 231 22.97 -17.48 7.47
C TYR A 231 23.56 -16.41 6.54
N GLU A 232 22.93 -16.23 5.39
CA GLU A 232 23.31 -15.22 4.42
C GLU A 232 22.25 -14.16 4.25
N TYR A 233 22.69 -12.91 4.12
CA TYR A 233 21.83 -11.73 4.00
C TYR A 233 21.58 -11.41 2.52
N GLY A 234 20.29 -11.29 2.16
CA GLY A 234 19.85 -11.02 0.81
C GLY A 234 19.44 -9.57 0.56
N GLY A 235 20.07 -8.96 -0.44
CA GLY A 235 19.67 -7.66 -0.98
C GLY A 235 18.45 -7.72 -1.90
N TRP A 236 18.17 -6.61 -2.59
CA TRP A 236 17.08 -6.50 -3.56
C TRP A 236 17.11 -7.60 -4.63
N TRP A 237 18.28 -7.87 -5.22
CA TRP A 237 18.42 -8.90 -6.26
C TRP A 237 18.07 -10.30 -5.76
N SER A 238 18.44 -10.65 -4.52
CA SER A 238 18.06 -11.93 -3.92
C SER A 238 16.53 -12.04 -3.76
N VAL A 239 15.88 -10.99 -3.23
CA VAL A 239 14.42 -10.96 -3.09
C VAL A 239 13.73 -11.06 -4.46
N TRP A 240 14.26 -10.38 -5.48
CA TRP A 240 13.70 -10.39 -6.84
C TRP A 240 13.80 -11.78 -7.48
N TRP A 241 14.98 -12.41 -7.43
CA TRP A 241 15.20 -13.75 -8.00
C TRP A 241 14.47 -14.86 -7.26
N MET A 242 14.42 -14.80 -5.93
CA MET A 242 13.86 -15.88 -5.10
C MET A 242 12.35 -15.74 -4.86
N GLY A 243 11.75 -14.58 -5.16
CA GLY A 243 10.32 -14.32 -4.93
C GLY A 243 9.90 -14.33 -3.46
N THR A 244 10.84 -14.30 -2.52
CA THR A 244 10.62 -14.44 -1.07
C THR A 244 11.47 -13.44 -0.29
N TYR A 245 10.97 -13.01 0.86
CA TYR A 245 11.67 -12.13 1.79
C TYR A 245 11.30 -12.49 3.24
N SER A 246 12.07 -12.01 4.21
CA SER A 246 11.89 -12.33 5.64
C SER A 246 12.07 -11.14 6.56
N MET A 247 12.43 -9.98 6.02
CA MET A 247 12.72 -8.73 6.72
C MET A 247 12.18 -7.57 5.88
N VAL A 248 11.77 -6.50 6.55
CA VAL A 248 11.51 -5.20 5.92
C VAL A 248 12.26 -4.16 6.75
N LEU A 249 13.14 -3.40 6.10
CA LEU A 249 14.04 -2.50 6.83
C LEU A 249 13.29 -1.28 7.38
N SER A 250 13.59 -0.92 8.63
CA SER A 250 13.09 0.30 9.31
C SER A 250 13.46 1.62 8.60
N LYS A 251 14.34 1.57 7.59
CA LYS A 251 14.65 2.68 6.66
C LYS A 251 13.40 3.29 6.00
N ALA A 252 12.33 2.50 5.82
CA ALA A 252 11.01 2.98 5.42
C ALA A 252 9.94 1.92 5.76
N ALA A 253 9.47 1.90 7.01
CA ALA A 253 8.50 0.92 7.48
C ALA A 253 7.61 1.42 8.63
N PHE A 254 6.37 0.96 8.64
CA PHE A 254 5.46 0.99 9.77
C PHE A 254 5.73 -0.15 10.75
N PHE A 255 5.64 0.15 12.04
CA PHE A 255 5.56 -0.83 13.12
C PHE A 255 4.79 -0.26 14.32
N HIS A 256 4.39 -1.11 15.26
CA HIS A 256 3.66 -0.70 16.47
C HIS A 256 4.57 -0.02 17.49
N GLN A 257 4.13 1.09 18.11
CA GLN A 257 4.90 1.89 19.07
C GLN A 257 5.54 1.08 20.21
N LYS A 258 4.85 0.02 20.68
CA LYS A 258 5.34 -0.94 21.68
C LYS A 258 6.73 -1.50 21.36
N TYR A 259 7.10 -1.64 20.07
CA TYR A 259 8.40 -2.17 19.69
C TYR A 259 9.56 -1.21 19.98
N LEU A 260 9.32 0.07 20.24
CA LEU A 260 10.34 0.98 20.78
C LEU A 260 10.72 0.58 22.22
N ASP A 261 9.69 0.29 23.03
CA ASP A 261 9.86 -0.17 24.41
C ASP A 261 10.51 -1.56 24.46
N GLN A 262 9.97 -2.53 23.71
CA GLN A 262 10.55 -3.88 23.63
C GLN A 262 11.96 -3.90 23.04
N TYR A 263 12.29 -3.01 22.09
CA TYR A 263 13.66 -2.89 21.61
C TYR A 263 14.54 -2.41 22.76
N THR A 264 14.21 -1.28 23.40
CA THR A 264 15.09 -0.68 24.40
C THR A 264 15.24 -1.50 25.69
N ASN A 265 14.14 -2.12 26.14
CA ASN A 265 14.05 -2.71 27.48
C ASN A 265 14.06 -4.25 27.49
N ASP A 266 13.48 -4.92 26.47
CA ASP A 266 13.42 -6.39 26.42
C ASP A 266 14.58 -7.01 25.60
N MET A 267 15.12 -6.30 24.61
CA MET A 267 16.19 -6.83 23.76
C MET A 267 17.50 -7.00 24.56
N PRO A 268 18.21 -8.14 24.45
CA PRO A 268 19.47 -8.36 25.14
C PRO A 268 20.49 -7.24 24.89
N ALA A 269 21.05 -6.67 25.97
CA ALA A 269 22.02 -5.57 25.89
C ALA A 269 23.20 -5.86 24.96
N SER A 270 23.64 -7.13 24.87
CA SER A 270 24.68 -7.59 23.94
C SER A 270 24.37 -7.29 22.46
N ILE A 271 23.10 -7.16 22.08
CA ILE A 271 22.67 -6.79 20.72
C ILE A 271 22.73 -5.28 20.54
N HIS A 272 22.33 -4.49 21.54
CA HIS A 272 22.54 -3.03 21.55
C HIS A 272 24.02 -2.66 21.43
N ASP A 273 24.87 -3.29 22.25
CA ASP A 273 26.32 -3.13 22.23
C ASP A 273 26.92 -3.51 20.86
N TYR A 274 26.39 -4.58 20.26
CA TYR A 274 26.79 -5.01 18.92
C TYR A 274 26.45 -3.96 17.86
N VAL A 275 25.20 -3.48 17.83
CA VAL A 275 24.73 -2.44 16.90
C VAL A 275 25.52 -1.14 17.07
N ALA A 276 25.78 -0.73 18.31
CA ALA A 276 26.55 0.46 18.64
C ALA A 276 28.01 0.35 18.13
N ARG A 277 28.67 -0.79 18.38
CA ARG A 277 30.05 -1.06 17.98
C ARG A 277 30.24 -1.19 16.47
N GLU A 278 29.33 -1.89 15.78
CA GLU A 278 29.44 -2.16 14.34
C GLU A 278 28.90 -1.01 13.47
N ARG A 279 28.11 -0.11 14.08
CA ARG A 279 27.39 1.01 13.45
C ARG A 279 26.57 0.56 12.23
N ASN A 280 25.83 -0.52 12.39
CA ASN A 280 24.97 -1.13 11.37
C ASN A 280 23.95 -2.08 12.04
N CYS A 281 23.01 -2.59 11.25
CA CYS A 281 22.14 -3.73 11.59
C CYS A 281 21.11 -3.49 12.71
N GLU A 282 20.81 -2.24 13.04
CA GLU A 282 19.71 -1.88 13.94
C GLU A 282 18.34 -2.25 13.32
N ASP A 283 18.24 -2.14 11.99
CA ASP A 283 17.07 -2.51 11.20
C ASP A 283 16.85 -4.04 11.14
N ILE A 284 17.94 -4.80 11.09
CA ILE A 284 17.94 -6.27 11.23
C ILE A 284 17.52 -6.64 12.66
N ALA A 285 18.09 -6.00 13.69
CA ALA A 285 17.73 -6.26 15.09
C ALA A 285 16.23 -6.01 15.37
N MET A 286 15.68 -4.90 14.83
CA MET A 286 14.24 -4.61 14.90
C MET A 286 13.40 -5.67 14.15
N SER A 287 13.85 -6.11 12.98
CA SER A 287 13.16 -7.19 12.23
C SER A 287 13.13 -8.51 13.02
N LEU A 288 14.24 -8.86 13.70
CA LEU A 288 14.31 -10.03 14.57
C LEU A 288 13.37 -9.90 15.78
N LEU A 289 13.34 -8.72 16.42
CA LEU A 289 12.48 -8.45 17.57
C LEU A 289 11.00 -8.67 17.23
N VAL A 290 10.52 -8.05 16.15
CA VAL A 290 9.10 -8.15 15.76
C VAL A 290 8.76 -9.59 15.35
N ALA A 291 9.64 -10.27 14.62
CA ALA A 291 9.44 -11.68 14.26
C ALA A 291 9.40 -12.58 15.50
N ASN A 292 10.29 -12.38 16.48
CA ASN A 292 10.32 -13.10 17.74
C ASN A 292 9.05 -12.87 18.58
N ALA A 293 8.60 -11.62 18.66
CA ALA A 293 7.43 -11.22 19.45
C ALA A 293 6.08 -11.64 18.85
N THR A 294 6.05 -12.11 17.59
CA THR A 294 4.79 -12.41 16.87
C THR A 294 4.73 -13.78 16.22
N GLY A 295 5.87 -14.40 15.91
CA GLY A 295 5.94 -15.57 15.02
C GLY A 295 5.45 -15.30 13.59
N ALA A 296 5.30 -14.03 13.20
CA ALA A 296 4.69 -13.62 11.94
C ALA A 296 5.70 -12.93 11.00
N PRO A 297 5.56 -13.11 9.67
CA PRO A 297 6.42 -12.43 8.71
C PRO A 297 6.04 -10.95 8.50
N PRO A 298 6.97 -10.12 7.99
CA PRO A 298 6.70 -8.74 7.60
C PRO A 298 5.91 -8.64 6.28
N ILE A 299 5.22 -7.52 6.03
CA ILE A 299 4.47 -7.29 4.78
C ILE A 299 5.22 -6.28 3.90
N TRP A 300 5.54 -6.66 2.66
CA TRP A 300 6.09 -5.76 1.66
C TRP A 300 4.98 -4.98 0.95
N VAL A 301 5.09 -3.66 0.94
CA VAL A 301 4.23 -2.77 0.15
C VAL A 301 4.94 -2.35 -1.14
N LYS A 302 4.28 -2.55 -2.29
CA LYS A 302 4.70 -1.95 -3.56
C LYS A 302 4.41 -0.44 -3.53
N GLY A 303 5.47 0.36 -3.52
CA GLY A 303 5.40 1.82 -3.59
C GLY A 303 6.70 2.39 -4.16
N LYS A 304 6.66 3.65 -4.60
CA LYS A 304 7.88 4.36 -5.02
C LYS A 304 8.62 4.86 -3.78
N ILE A 305 9.93 4.67 -3.73
CA ILE A 305 10.81 5.29 -2.75
C ILE A 305 11.84 6.13 -3.49
N TYR A 306 12.14 7.31 -2.96
CA TYR A 306 13.12 8.23 -3.53
C TYR A 306 14.25 8.45 -2.52
N GLU A 307 15.44 7.96 -2.85
CA GLU A 307 16.65 8.28 -2.09
C GLU A 307 17.15 9.66 -2.56
N ILE A 308 17.05 10.67 -1.70
CA ILE A 308 17.40 12.07 -1.99
C ILE A 308 18.81 12.45 -1.51
N GLY A 309 19.52 11.52 -0.87
CA GLY A 309 20.93 11.63 -0.49
C GLY A 309 21.85 10.93 -1.50
N SER A 310 23.10 11.35 -1.58
CA SER A 310 24.09 10.84 -2.54
C SER A 310 25.00 9.73 -2.00
N SER A 311 25.14 9.60 -0.68
CA SER A 311 25.98 8.58 -0.03
C SER A 311 25.57 8.36 1.42
N GLY A 312 25.75 7.13 1.92
CA GLY A 312 25.38 6.72 3.28
C GLY A 312 26.06 5.42 3.73
N ILE A 313 25.67 4.89 4.89
CA ILE A 313 26.28 3.67 5.47
C ILE A 313 26.15 2.46 4.52
N SER A 314 25.05 2.40 3.74
CA SER A 314 24.77 1.39 2.71
C SER A 314 25.75 1.41 1.53
N SER A 315 26.35 2.56 1.19
CA SER A 315 27.31 2.69 0.07
C SER A 315 28.74 2.31 0.44
N LEU A 316 29.02 1.96 1.69
CA LEU A 316 30.37 1.60 2.14
C LEU A 316 30.77 0.19 1.66
N LYS A 317 32.02 0.02 1.23
CA LYS A 317 32.56 -1.29 0.81
C LYS A 317 32.45 -2.31 1.95
N GLY A 318 31.92 -3.50 1.65
CA GLY A 318 31.72 -4.56 2.64
C GLY A 318 30.46 -4.40 3.50
N HIS A 319 29.56 -3.45 3.21
CA HIS A 319 28.30 -3.28 3.95
C HIS A 319 27.47 -4.58 3.99
N SER A 320 27.32 -5.29 2.87
CA SER A 320 26.66 -6.60 2.85
C SER A 320 27.38 -7.61 3.74
N THR A 321 28.72 -7.72 3.66
CA THR A 321 29.54 -8.60 4.49
C THR A 321 29.32 -8.37 5.99
N LYS A 322 29.21 -7.10 6.41
CA LYS A 322 28.81 -6.75 7.79
C LYS A 322 27.41 -7.29 8.12
N ARG A 323 26.42 -7.16 7.23
CA ARG A 323 25.06 -7.70 7.45
C ARG A 323 25.00 -9.23 7.50
N HIS A 324 25.80 -9.94 6.70
CA HIS A 324 25.97 -11.39 6.87
C HIS A 324 26.48 -11.71 8.29
N LYS A 325 27.52 -11.00 8.76
CA LYS A 325 28.05 -11.17 10.13
C LYS A 325 26.97 -10.88 11.18
N CYS A 326 26.23 -9.77 11.06
CA CYS A 326 25.13 -9.42 11.97
C CYS A 326 24.08 -10.53 12.11
N LEU A 327 23.61 -11.15 11.02
CA LEU A 327 22.62 -12.23 11.10
C LEU A 327 23.13 -13.43 11.92
N ASN A 328 24.40 -13.81 11.76
CA ASN A 328 24.98 -14.97 12.44
C ASN A 328 25.29 -14.68 13.91
N ASP A 329 25.81 -13.48 14.20
CA ASP A 329 26.09 -13.05 15.56
C ASP A 329 24.77 -12.85 16.33
N PHE A 330 23.74 -12.26 15.71
CA PHE A 330 22.41 -12.15 16.32
C PHE A 330 21.72 -13.51 16.51
N ALA A 331 21.80 -14.44 15.57
CA ALA A 331 21.27 -15.80 15.76
C ALA A 331 21.95 -16.51 16.94
N SER A 332 23.22 -16.19 17.22
CA SER A 332 23.95 -16.70 18.40
C SER A 332 23.52 -16.00 19.69
N LEU A 333 23.28 -14.67 19.66
CA LEU A 333 22.87 -13.87 20.82
C LEU A 333 21.40 -14.07 21.22
N TYR A 334 20.50 -14.31 20.25
CA TYR A 334 19.09 -14.69 20.49
C TYR A 334 18.91 -16.18 20.80
N GLY A 335 19.93 -17.02 20.58
CA GLY A 335 19.85 -18.49 20.65
C GLY A 335 19.09 -19.15 19.49
N SER A 336 18.41 -18.38 18.65
CA SER A 336 17.77 -18.83 17.40
C SER A 336 17.65 -17.66 16.41
N LEU A 337 17.26 -17.94 15.16
CA LEU A 337 16.91 -16.92 14.17
C LEU A 337 15.39 -16.92 13.95
N PRO A 338 14.63 -15.97 14.53
CA PRO A 338 13.16 -15.99 14.53
C PRO A 338 12.52 -15.49 13.22
N LEU A 339 13.32 -15.17 12.20
CA LEU A 339 12.84 -14.55 10.95
C LEU A 339 11.97 -15.50 10.13
N VAL A 340 10.71 -15.11 9.90
CA VAL A 340 9.76 -15.88 9.09
C VAL A 340 9.76 -15.39 7.64
N SER A 341 9.95 -16.31 6.69
CA SER A 341 9.92 -16.03 5.25
C SER A 341 8.48 -15.93 4.71
N THR A 342 8.29 -15.11 3.68
CA THR A 342 7.00 -14.86 3.03
C THR A 342 7.17 -14.37 1.59
N ASN A 343 6.11 -14.51 0.80
CA ASN A 343 5.96 -13.99 -0.55
C ASN A 343 4.82 -12.94 -0.66
N VAL A 344 4.18 -12.57 0.46
CA VAL A 344 3.06 -11.62 0.48
C VAL A 344 3.50 -10.24 0.00
N LYS A 345 2.78 -9.67 -0.97
CA LYS A 345 3.06 -8.33 -1.47
C LYS A 345 1.78 -7.53 -1.54
N ALA A 346 1.65 -6.52 -0.70
CA ALA A 346 0.56 -5.57 -0.76
C ALA A 346 0.77 -4.59 -1.92
N VAL A 347 -0.28 -4.39 -2.71
CA VAL A 347 -0.25 -3.64 -3.96
C VAL A 347 -1.51 -2.79 -4.03
N ASP A 348 -1.35 -1.49 -4.32
CA ASP A 348 -2.52 -0.61 -4.53
C ASP A 348 -3.09 -0.89 -5.93
N ALA A 349 -4.26 -1.54 -5.95
CA ALA A 349 -4.93 -1.93 -7.18
C ALA A 349 -5.35 -0.76 -8.09
N ARG A 350 -5.29 0.50 -7.61
CA ARG A 350 -5.49 1.68 -8.46
C ARG A 350 -4.29 1.98 -9.36
N ASN A 351 -3.13 1.39 -9.05
CA ASN A 351 -1.86 1.61 -9.73
C ASN A 351 -1.39 0.38 -10.53
N GLU A 352 -2.14 -0.72 -10.54
CA GLU A 352 -1.79 -1.96 -11.23
C GLU A 352 -3.01 -2.56 -11.95
N TRP A 353 -2.73 -3.43 -12.93
CA TRP A 353 -3.77 -4.22 -13.58
C TRP A 353 -4.03 -5.51 -12.79
N PHE A 354 -5.27 -5.98 -12.82
CA PHE A 354 -5.76 -7.12 -12.04
C PHE A 354 -5.48 -8.52 -12.65
N TRP A 355 -4.67 -8.60 -13.72
CA TRP A 355 -4.51 -9.78 -14.56
C TRP A 355 -3.04 -10.19 -14.77
#